data_AF-A0A920HD52-F1
#
_entry.id   AF-A0A920HD52-F1
#
_cell.length_a   1.000
_cell.length_b   1.000
_cell.length_c   1.000
_cell.angle_alpha   90.00
_cell.angle_beta   90.00
_cell.angle_gamma   90.00
#
_symmetry.space_group_name_H-M   'P 1'
#
loop_
_entity.id
_entity.type
_entity.pdbx_description
1 polymer ?
#
loop_
_entity_poly.entity_id
_entity_poly.type
_entity_poly.pdbx_seq_one_letter_code
_entity_poly.pdbx_strand_id
1 'polypeptide(L)' 'MRCAANRQLALPAYDQCMKASHLFNLLDARGVISVSERQAYIGRVRTLAKGCCETWVGKAEASQQDEPG' A
#
# COMPACT_ATOMS: atom_id res chain seq x y z
N MET A 1 -8.06 7.90 4.16
CA MET A 1 -7.02 6.90 3.83
C MET A 1 -5.64 7.42 4.22
N ARG A 2 -5.33 7.48 5.51
CA ARG A 2 -3.96 7.66 6.00
C ARG A 2 -3.87 6.86 7.28
N CYS A 3 -3.33 5.64 7.20
CA CYS A 3 -3.07 4.83 8.37
C CYS A 3 -1.55 4.76 8.52
N ALA A 4 -1.11 5.36 9.61
CA ALA A 4 0.28 5.51 9.99
C ALA A 4 0.93 4.16 10.31
N ALA A 5 2.23 4.18 10.10
CA ALA A 5 3.20 3.11 10.22
C ALA A 5 3.36 2.61 11.66
N ASN A 6 2.56 1.62 12.06
CA ASN A 6 2.82 0.84 13.26
C ASN A 6 3.22 -0.58 12.82
N ARG A 7 4.17 -1.22 13.50
CA ARG A 7 4.73 -2.52 13.06
C ARG A 7 3.66 -3.61 12.91
N GLN A 8 2.61 -3.56 13.75
CA GLN A 8 1.40 -4.38 13.63
C GLN A 8 0.62 -4.17 12.31
N LEU A 9 0.67 -2.96 11.74
CA LEU A 9 -0.08 -2.58 10.55
C LEU A 9 0.68 -2.78 9.24
N ALA A 10 1.99 -3.07 9.28
CA ALA A 10 2.79 -3.31 8.08
C ALA A 10 2.32 -4.57 7.32
N LEU A 11 1.96 -5.64 8.04
CA LEU A 11 1.40 -6.87 7.48
C LEU A 11 0.04 -6.65 6.79
N PRO A 12 -1.00 -6.08 7.45
CA PRO A 12 -2.28 -5.84 6.80
C PRO A 12 -2.19 -4.80 5.67
N ALA A 13 -1.29 -3.81 5.77
CA ALA A 13 -1.06 -2.86 4.68
C ALA A 13 -0.40 -3.53 3.46
N TYR A 14 0.53 -4.46 3.67
CA TYR A 14 1.11 -5.26 2.60
C TYR A 14 0.05 -6.15 1.92
N ASP A 15 -0.83 -6.79 2.70
CA ASP A 15 -1.94 -7.59 2.19
C ASP A 15 -2.90 -6.77 1.31
N GLN A 16 -3.22 -5.54 1.72
CA GLN A 16 -4.02 -4.63 0.89
C GLN A 16 -3.29 -4.21 -0.38
N CYS A 17 -1.96 -4.05 -0.32
CA CYS A 17 -1.13 -3.75 -1.48
C CYS A 17 -1.17 -4.90 -2.50
N MET A 18 -1.11 -6.15 -2.04
CA MET A 18 -1.24 -7.34 -2.89
C MET A 18 -2.63 -7.44 -3.55
N LYS A 19 -3.71 -7.19 -2.79
CA LYS A 19 -5.08 -7.16 -3.32
C LYS A 19 -5.25 -6.06 -4.38
N ALA A 20 -4.72 -4.87 -4.12
CA ALA A 20 -4.72 -3.77 -5.08
C ALA A 20 -3.97 -4.14 -6.37
N SER A 21 -2.79 -4.75 -6.26
CA SER A 21 -2.04 -5.23 -7.44
C SER A 21 -2.80 -6.28 -8.24
N HIS A 22 -3.52 -7.20 -7.58
CA HIS A 22 -4.32 -8.20 -8.27
C HIS A 22 -5.52 -7.57 -9.00
N LEU A 23 -6.25 -6.68 -8.33
CA LEU A 23 -7.36 -5.95 -8.94
C LEU A 23 -6.90 -5.11 -10.13
N PHE A 24 -5.73 -4.48 -10.02
CA PHE A 24 -5.12 -3.76 -11.14
C PHE A 24 -4.90 -4.66 -12.34
N ASN A 25 -4.31 -5.85 -12.16
CA ASN A 25 -4.08 -6.79 -13.26
C ASN A 25 -5.40 -7.21 -13.93
N LEU A 26 -6.48 -7.39 -13.17
CA LEU A 26 -7.80 -7.70 -13.74
C LEU A 26 -8.38 -6.54 -14.56
N LEU A 27 -8.26 -5.31 -14.06
CA LEU A 27 -8.72 -4.12 -14.77
C LEU A 27 -7.87 -3.85 -16.02
N ASP A 28 -6.57 -4.10 -15.94
CA ASP A 28 -5.62 -3.96 -17.03
C ASP A 28 -5.86 -4.98 -18.14
N ALA A 29 -6.10 -6.24 -17.77
CA ALA A 29 -6.46 -7.32 -18.70
C ALA A 29 -7.79 -7.05 -19.42
N ARG A 30 -8.70 -6.28 -18.79
CA ARG A 30 -9.96 -5.84 -19.41
C ARG A 30 -9.81 -4.61 -20.30
N GLY A 31 -8.62 -4.00 -20.37
CA GLY A 31 -8.35 -2.83 -21.20
C GLY A 31 -9.08 -1.56 -20.76
N VAL A 32 -9.61 -1.53 -19.53
CA VAL A 32 -10.41 -0.39 -19.01
C VAL A 32 -9.54 0.72 -18.41
N ILE A 33 -8.22 0.51 -18.31
CA ILE A 33 -7.27 1.44 -17.72
C ILE A 33 -6.42 2.08 -18.82
N SER A 34 -6.35 3.41 -18.85
CA SER A 34 -5.48 4.16 -19.75
C SER A 34 -4.00 4.06 -19.36
N VAL A 35 -3.11 4.37 -20.30
CA VAL A 35 -1.64 4.35 -20.06
C VAL A 35 -1.23 5.26 -18.90
N SER A 36 -1.87 6.43 -18.77
CA SER A 36 -1.62 7.39 -17.69
C SER A 36 -2.10 6.87 -16.33
N GLU A 37 -3.28 6.24 -16.29
CA GLU A 37 -3.82 5.65 -15.07
C GLU A 37 -2.99 4.46 -14.59
N ARG A 38 -2.47 3.64 -15.52
CA ARG A 38 -1.52 2.57 -15.21
C ARG A 38 -0.28 3.10 -14.50
N GLN A 39 0.33 4.15 -15.03
CA GLN A 39 1.52 4.78 -14.43
C GLN A 39 1.23 5.29 -13.01
N ALA A 40 0.12 6.01 -12.83
CA ALA A 40 -0.30 6.54 -11.53
C ALA A 40 -0.61 5.42 -10.52
N TYR A 41 -1.26 4.34 -10.97
CA TYR A 41 -1.61 3.20 -10.11
C TYR A 41 -0.36 2.46 -9.63
N ILE A 42 0.55 2.13 -10.54
CA ILE A 42 1.82 1.47 -10.21
C ILE A 42 2.64 2.33 -9.24
N GLY A 43 2.69 3.64 -9.45
CA GLY A 43 3.35 4.58 -8.54
C GLY A 43 2.77 4.52 -7.12
N ARG A 44 1.44 4.53 -6.98
CA ARG A 44 0.75 4.42 -5.68
C ARG A 44 1.04 3.10 -4.96
N VAL A 45 0.93 1.97 -5.65
CA VAL A 45 1.20 0.64 -5.08
C VAL A 45 2.65 0.54 -4.61
N ARG A 46 3.60 1.03 -5.43
CA ARG A 46 5.03 1.01 -5.09
C ARG A 46 5.35 1.88 -3.88
N THR A 47 4.78 3.08 -3.78
CA THR A 47 4.95 3.96 -2.60
C THR A 47 4.40 3.31 -1.34
N LEU A 48 3.25 2.64 -1.44
CA LEU A 48 2.61 1.97 -0.30
C LEU A 48 3.42 0.75 0.16
N ALA A 49 3.87 -0.09 -0.78
CA ALA A 49 4.76 -1.21 -0.49
C ALA A 49 6.09 -0.76 0.14
N LYS A 50 6.68 0.32 -0.37
CA LYS A 50 7.90 0.92 0.19
C LYS A 50 7.68 1.39 1.62
N GLY A 51 6.60 2.10 1.90
CA GLY A 51 6.24 2.52 3.26
C GLY A 51 6.02 1.35 4.22
N CYS A 52 5.38 0.27 3.78
CA CYS A 52 5.24 -0.95 4.58
C CYS A 52 6.60 -1.58 4.91
N CYS A 53 7.49 -1.64 3.92
CA CYS A 53 8.83 -2.21 4.07
C CYS A 53 9.72 -1.37 4.99
N GLU A 54 9.68 -0.04 4.86
CA GLU A 54 10.38 0.90 5.75
C GLU A 54 9.90 0.80 7.21
N THR A 55 8.59 0.60 7.39
CA THR A 55 7.97 0.37 8.70
C THR A 55 8.41 -0.96 9.31
N TRP A 56 8.46 -2.03 8.51
CA TRP A 56 8.86 -3.36 8.95
C TRP A 56 10.34 -3.42 9.38
N VAL A 57 11.22 -2.85 8.55
CA VAL A 57 12.68 -2.81 8.77
C VAL A 57 13.06 -1.93 9.99
N GLY A 58 12.13 -1.14 10.53
CA GLY A 58 12.37 -0.32 11.72
C GLY A 58 13.03 1.03 11.42
N LYS A 59 12.95 1.53 10.18
CA LYS A 59 13.38 2.91 9.87
C LYS A 59 12.31 3.95 10.23
N ALA A 60 11.09 3.51 10.56
CA ALA A 60 9.99 4.36 11.01
C ALA A 60 9.82 4.28 12.53
N GLU A 61 10.84 4.70 13.27
CA GLU A 61 10.69 4.99 14.71
C GLU A 61 10.29 6.46 14.87
N ALA A 62 8.99 6.73 14.79
CA ALA A 62 8.34 7.88 15.42
C ALA A 62 6.82 7.81 15.18
N SER A 63 6.04 8.09 16.22
CA SER A 63 4.58 8.34 16.27
C SER A 63 3.59 7.15 16.38
N GLN A 64 3.58 6.55 17.58
CA GLN A 64 2.46 6.50 18.56
C GLN A 64 1.00 6.21 18.12
N GLN A 65 0.42 5.19 18.78
CA GLN A 65 -0.95 4.97 19.32
C GLN A 65 -2.21 5.37 18.52
N ASP A 66 -3.16 4.41 18.41
CA ASP A 66 -4.61 4.65 18.63
C ASP A 66 -5.34 3.29 18.80
N GLU A 67 -5.46 2.82 20.05
CA GLU A 67 -6.62 2.07 20.53
C GLU A 67 -7.42 3.09 21.35
N PRO A 68 -8.75 3.22 21.17
CA PRO A 68 -9.62 2.31 21.94
C PRO A 68 -10.95 1.92 21.27
N GLY A 69 -11.40 0.70 21.58
CA GLY A 69 -12.75 0.18 21.36
C GLY A 69 -12.87 -1.28 21.74
#